data_AF-W2RKV1-F1
#
_entry.id   AF-W2RKV1-F1
#
_cell.length_a   1.000
_cell.length_b   1.000
_cell.length_c   1.000
_cell.angle_alpha   90.00
_cell.angle_beta   90.00
_cell.angle_gamma   90.00
#
_symmetry.space_group_name_H-M   'P 1'
#
loop_
_entity.id
_entity.type
_entity.pdbx_description
1 polymer ?
#
loop_
_entity_poly.entity_id
_entity_poly.type
_entity_poly.pdbx_seq_one_letter_code
_entity_poly.pdbx_strand_id
1 'polypeptide(L)'
;MPAQDAASHEPATVTNPSQVLSHSDEPQRSQEAQKNKAISSISNILKWLCFGERRKEQDGRSMTFANLDYILPQSLDDSSIQAAVFDFFRRIDAHVNSRFYPDHVRLDEEDAVNAAPQSAHHATQPGLDVGALLRYERARFQTIKSLICGEVLEAIDFYGDQSKSLLPKVVTAFLSKVAKRREDDHPNRLSTSRWRTSTGYLLGDRQSPEDQAARDEAIQKIIQTLNPILQPFADPKHEDTRQADLVFICRKAEQLGMILLAQPAEWMFDWTSDPEPVSKEPGRCPVTSRPFVVFPALVKVTDKSARVIEPPQIVLSQKKVSFGSWKLDAQVLWEKPPHGGSKEDVTP
;
A
#
# COMPACT_ATOMS: atom_id res chain seq x y z
N MET A 1 44.98 -55.14 49.13
CA MET A 1 44.98 -56.49 48.50
C MET A 1 44.29 -56.38 47.15
N PRO A 2 44.86 -56.97 46.09
CA PRO A 2 46.16 -56.71 45.44
C PRO A 2 45.93 -55.88 44.13
N ALA A 3 46.86 -55.07 43.62
CA ALA A 3 48.21 -55.37 43.08
C ALA A 3 48.07 -56.32 41.86
N GLN A 4 48.61 -56.10 40.66
CA GLN A 4 49.94 -55.73 40.14
C GLN A 4 49.77 -55.74 38.60
N ASP A 5 50.64 -55.28 37.70
CA ASP A 5 51.85 -54.47 37.69
C ASP A 5 52.13 -54.18 36.19
N ALA A 6 52.89 -53.11 35.97
CA ALA A 6 54.03 -52.92 35.04
C ALA A 6 54.10 -53.75 33.72
N ALA A 7 54.64 -53.25 32.60
CA ALA A 7 55.83 -52.42 32.43
C ALA A 7 55.92 -52.00 30.94
N SER A 8 56.25 -50.74 30.63
CA SER A 8 57.56 -50.29 30.11
C SER A 8 57.83 -50.53 28.61
N HIS A 9 57.98 -49.45 27.84
CA HIS A 9 59.24 -49.04 27.18
C HIS A 9 59.06 -47.84 26.21
N GLU A 10 59.90 -46.81 26.41
CA GLU A 10 60.31 -45.77 25.44
C GLU A 10 61.05 -46.38 24.20
N PRO A 11 61.53 -45.65 23.14
CA PRO A 11 61.73 -44.20 22.97
C PRO A 11 61.42 -43.60 21.55
N ALA A 12 61.70 -42.29 21.46
CA ALA A 12 61.66 -41.32 20.37
C ALA A 12 61.93 -41.76 18.91
N THR A 13 61.29 -41.05 17.96
CA THR A 13 61.93 -40.70 16.67
C THR A 13 61.40 -39.36 16.14
N VAL A 14 62.35 -38.49 15.80
CA VAL A 14 62.19 -37.19 15.13
C VAL A 14 62.10 -37.42 13.61
N THR A 15 61.07 -36.87 12.95
CA THR A 15 61.17 -36.47 11.53
C THR A 15 60.15 -35.39 11.18
N ASN A 16 60.65 -34.26 10.70
CA ASN A 16 59.93 -33.24 9.91
C ASN A 16 60.69 -33.21 8.57
N PRO A 17 60.08 -33.22 7.36
CA PRO A 17 59.52 -31.98 6.81
C PRO A 17 58.39 -32.12 5.73
N SER A 18 57.64 -31.03 5.55
CA SER A 18 57.09 -30.52 4.27
C SER A 18 56.02 -31.28 3.47
N GLN A 19 55.14 -30.46 2.87
CA GLN A 19 54.16 -30.71 1.80
C GLN A 19 52.76 -31.20 2.20
N VAL A 20 51.86 -30.24 2.42
CA VAL A 20 50.45 -30.38 2.02
C VAL A 20 50.14 -29.27 1.01
N LEU A 21 50.05 -29.69 -0.25
CA LEU A 21 49.53 -28.91 -1.37
C LEU A 21 48.02 -28.66 -1.18
N SER A 22 47.63 -27.41 -1.43
CA SER A 22 46.45 -26.97 -2.18
C SER A 22 45.33 -27.99 -2.46
N HIS A 23 44.13 -27.72 -1.95
CA HIS A 23 42.91 -27.68 -2.76
C HIS A 23 41.74 -27.13 -1.94
N SER A 24 40.88 -26.34 -2.59
CA SER A 24 39.49 -25.97 -2.22
C SER A 24 39.21 -24.49 -1.93
N ASP A 25 39.47 -23.59 -2.89
CA ASP A 25 38.89 -22.22 -2.90
C ASP A 25 38.34 -21.78 -4.27
N GLU A 26 38.39 -22.66 -5.28
CA GLU A 26 38.09 -22.30 -6.67
C GLU A 26 36.60 -22.26 -7.07
N PRO A 27 35.65 -23.02 -6.47
CA PRO A 27 34.25 -22.98 -6.92
C PRO A 27 33.48 -21.73 -6.44
N GLN A 28 33.86 -21.12 -5.31
CA GLN A 28 33.18 -19.93 -4.80
C GLN A 28 33.52 -18.66 -5.58
N ARG A 29 34.79 -18.47 -5.98
CA ARG A 29 35.20 -17.31 -6.80
C ARG A 29 34.54 -17.32 -8.19
N SER A 30 34.28 -18.49 -8.75
CA SER A 30 33.65 -18.62 -10.08
C SER A 30 32.15 -18.27 -10.05
N GLN A 31 31.43 -18.69 -9.00
CA GLN A 31 30.04 -18.28 -8.79
C GLN A 31 29.88 -16.78 -8.50
N GLU A 32 30.79 -16.22 -7.71
CA GLU A 32 30.75 -14.79 -7.38
C GLU A 32 31.10 -13.92 -8.60
N ALA A 33 32.04 -14.37 -9.44
CA ALA A 33 32.34 -13.73 -10.73
C ALA A 33 31.15 -13.80 -11.71
N GLN A 34 30.42 -14.92 -11.78
CA GLN A 34 29.21 -15.05 -12.59
C GLN A 34 28.07 -14.15 -12.09
N LYS A 35 27.88 -14.07 -10.77
CA LYS A 35 26.89 -13.18 -10.15
C LYS A 35 27.21 -11.71 -10.43
N ASN A 36 28.48 -11.31 -10.33
CA ASN A 36 28.92 -9.95 -10.62
C ASN A 36 28.80 -9.60 -12.11
N LYS A 37 29.01 -10.58 -13.00
CA LYS A 37 28.79 -10.42 -14.45
C LYS A 37 27.30 -10.26 -14.78
N ALA A 38 26.42 -11.00 -14.11
CA ALA A 38 24.96 -10.88 -14.26
C ALA A 38 24.45 -9.53 -13.76
N ILE A 39 24.92 -9.07 -12.60
CA ILE A 39 24.59 -7.75 -12.03
C ILE A 39 25.07 -6.62 -12.95
N SER A 40 26.29 -6.73 -13.50
CA SER A 40 26.81 -5.78 -14.49
C SER A 40 25.97 -5.76 -15.78
N SER A 41 25.55 -6.93 -16.26
CA SER A 41 24.71 -7.05 -17.45
C SER A 41 23.33 -6.40 -17.26
N ILE A 42 22.68 -6.64 -16.11
CA ILE A 42 21.39 -6.03 -15.77
C ILE A 42 21.54 -4.51 -15.59
N SER A 43 22.63 -4.05 -14.96
CA SER A 43 22.95 -2.62 -14.83
C SER A 43 23.12 -1.95 -16.19
N ASN A 44 23.78 -2.62 -17.14
CA ASN A 44 23.96 -2.10 -18.50
C ASN A 44 22.65 -2.10 -19.30
N ILE A 45 21.79 -3.10 -19.14
CA ILE A 45 20.46 -3.14 -19.76
C ILE A 45 19.58 -2.02 -19.18
N LEU A 46 19.61 -1.81 -17.88
CA LEU A 46 18.86 -0.72 -17.24
C LEU A 46 19.41 0.66 -17.61
N LYS A 47 20.73 0.82 -17.72
CA LYS A 47 21.35 2.05 -18.26
C LYS A 47 20.93 2.28 -19.71
N TRP A 48 20.90 1.24 -20.54
CA TRP A 48 20.46 1.33 -21.93
C TRP A 48 18.97 1.68 -22.06
N LEU A 49 18.12 1.13 -21.18
CA LEU A 49 16.68 1.42 -21.15
C LEU A 49 16.36 2.81 -20.58
N CYS A 50 17.17 3.33 -19.64
CA CYS A 50 16.90 4.61 -18.95
C CYS A 50 17.64 5.80 -19.57
N PHE A 51 18.79 5.58 -20.19
CA PHE A 51 19.61 6.60 -20.82
C PHE A 51 19.94 6.12 -22.23
N GLY A 52 19.12 6.51 -23.21
CA GLY A 52 19.42 6.32 -24.62
C GLY A 52 20.69 7.08 -25.00
N GLU A 53 21.85 6.48 -24.73
CA GLU A 53 23.15 7.04 -25.05
C GLU A 53 23.34 6.92 -26.56
N ARG A 54 23.29 8.08 -27.20
CA ARG A 54 23.28 8.27 -28.65
C ARG A 54 24.65 7.87 -29.22
N ARG A 55 24.93 6.57 -29.38
CA ARG A 55 26.05 6.08 -30.19
C ARG A 55 25.79 6.44 -31.65
N LYS A 56 26.63 7.32 -32.19
CA LYS A 56 26.76 7.51 -33.63
C LYS A 56 27.45 6.26 -34.19
N GLU A 57 26.67 5.26 -34.55
CA GLU A 57 27.15 4.17 -35.41
C GLU A 57 26.49 4.31 -36.77
N GLN A 58 27.34 4.61 -37.76
CA GLN A 58 27.05 4.51 -39.17
C GLN A 58 26.80 3.04 -39.48
N ASP A 59 25.54 2.62 -39.47
CA ASP A 59 25.13 1.47 -40.25
C ASP A 59 23.69 1.68 -40.72
N GLY A 60 23.44 1.45 -42.01
CA GLY A 60 22.24 1.85 -42.75
C GLY A 60 20.94 1.12 -42.37
N ARG A 61 20.81 0.63 -41.13
CA ARG A 61 19.55 0.19 -40.55
C ARG A 61 19.01 1.30 -39.67
N SER A 62 17.98 1.98 -40.16
CA SER A 62 17.13 2.84 -39.34
C SER A 62 16.60 2.02 -38.16
N MET A 63 17.24 2.11 -36.99
CA MET A 63 16.67 1.61 -35.75
C MET A 63 15.44 2.48 -35.46
N THR A 64 14.26 1.92 -35.71
CA THR A 64 13.01 2.48 -35.20
C THR A 64 13.03 2.35 -33.68
N PHE A 65 13.54 3.37 -33.00
CA PHE A 65 13.36 3.53 -31.57
C PHE A 65 11.86 3.75 -31.33
N ALA A 66 11.16 2.69 -30.93
CA ALA A 66 9.79 2.83 -30.49
C ALA A 66 9.82 3.60 -29.16
N ASN A 67 9.35 4.85 -29.17
CA ASN A 67 9.19 5.60 -27.94
C ASN A 67 8.09 4.90 -27.12
N LEU A 68 8.46 4.49 -25.90
CA LEU A 68 7.60 3.81 -24.95
C LEU A 68 6.30 4.58 -24.68
N ASP A 69 6.33 5.90 -24.81
CA ASP A 69 5.16 6.79 -24.71
C ASP A 69 4.09 6.52 -25.76
N TYR A 70 4.44 5.92 -26.91
CA TYR A 70 3.49 5.53 -27.95
C TYR A 70 2.98 4.09 -27.80
N ILE A 71 3.63 3.28 -26.97
CA ILE A 71 3.25 1.87 -26.74
C ILE A 71 2.35 1.76 -25.51
N LEU A 72 2.65 2.52 -24.46
CA LEU A 72 1.90 2.47 -23.21
C LEU A 72 0.52 3.12 -23.34
N PRO A 73 -0.50 2.63 -22.62
CA PRO A 73 -1.77 3.31 -22.51
C PRO A 73 -1.57 4.75 -22.02
N GLN A 74 -2.38 5.66 -22.55
CA GLN A 74 -2.38 7.03 -22.05
C GLN A 74 -2.74 7.04 -20.57
N SER A 75 -2.02 7.84 -19.79
CA SER A 75 -2.36 8.10 -18.39
C SER A 75 -3.80 8.56 -18.27
N LEU A 76 -4.51 8.09 -17.25
CA LEU A 76 -5.83 8.61 -16.94
C LEU A 76 -5.72 10.08 -16.51
N ASP A 77 -6.78 10.82 -16.76
CA ASP A 77 -6.94 12.16 -16.22
C ASP A 77 -7.33 12.09 -14.73
N ASP A 78 -7.11 13.19 -14.01
CA ASP A 78 -7.32 13.24 -12.56
C ASP A 78 -8.79 12.98 -12.19
N SER A 79 -9.76 13.33 -13.06
CA SER A 79 -11.19 13.10 -12.80
C SER A 79 -11.59 11.63 -12.91
N SER A 80 -10.98 10.89 -13.83
CA SER A 80 -11.16 9.43 -13.94
C SER A 80 -10.63 8.70 -12.70
N ILE A 81 -9.48 9.13 -12.18
CA ILE A 81 -8.89 8.55 -10.96
C ILE A 81 -9.74 8.92 -9.74
N GLN A 82 -10.17 10.18 -9.64
CA GLN A 82 -11.09 10.65 -8.61
C GLN A 82 -12.38 9.84 -8.61
N ALA A 83 -12.98 9.59 -9.80
CA ALA A 83 -14.20 8.80 -9.93
C ALA A 83 -14.00 7.35 -9.46
N ALA A 84 -12.88 6.72 -9.80
CA ALA A 84 -12.56 5.37 -9.35
C ALA A 84 -12.42 5.27 -7.82
N VAL A 85 -11.72 6.21 -7.20
CA VAL A 85 -11.58 6.29 -5.73
C VAL A 85 -12.93 6.58 -5.06
N PHE A 86 -13.71 7.50 -5.62
CA PHE A 86 -15.03 7.82 -5.10
C PHE A 86 -15.98 6.62 -5.15
N ASP A 87 -16.00 5.89 -6.27
CA ASP A 87 -16.81 4.68 -6.41
C ASP A 87 -16.39 3.59 -5.43
N PHE A 88 -15.10 3.48 -5.13
CA PHE A 88 -14.59 2.60 -4.09
C PHE A 88 -15.14 3.00 -2.70
N PHE A 89 -15.02 4.27 -2.31
CA PHE A 89 -15.56 4.77 -1.03
C PHE A 89 -17.08 4.58 -0.92
N ARG A 90 -17.81 4.81 -2.01
CA ARG A 90 -19.27 4.60 -2.07
C ARG A 90 -19.67 3.15 -1.80
N ARG A 91 -18.87 2.19 -2.24
CA ARG A 91 -19.12 0.75 -1.97
C ARG A 91 -18.95 0.42 -0.50
N ILE A 92 -17.93 0.98 0.15
CA ILE A 92 -17.76 0.85 1.61
C ILE A 92 -18.96 1.47 2.33
N ASP A 93 -19.35 2.69 1.92
CA ASP A 93 -20.50 3.37 2.53
C ASP A 93 -21.79 2.54 2.42
N ALA A 94 -22.07 2.00 1.22
CA ALA A 94 -23.23 1.14 0.97
C ALA A 94 -23.18 -0.18 1.76
N HIS A 95 -22.00 -0.81 1.86
CA HIS A 95 -21.82 -2.02 2.65
C HIS A 95 -22.11 -1.76 4.14
N VAL A 96 -21.54 -0.70 4.70
CA VAL A 96 -21.75 -0.39 6.13
C VAL A 96 -23.21 -0.03 6.42
N ASN A 97 -23.84 0.78 5.56
CA ASN A 97 -25.23 1.19 5.78
C ASN A 97 -26.25 0.04 5.61
N SER A 98 -25.89 -1.04 4.90
CA SER A 98 -26.80 -2.16 4.62
C SER A 98 -26.59 -3.39 5.51
N ARG A 99 -25.41 -3.56 6.11
CA ARG A 99 -25.02 -4.80 6.81
C ARG A 99 -24.82 -4.66 8.33
N PHE A 100 -24.89 -3.44 8.86
CA PHE A 100 -24.62 -3.14 10.26
C PHE A 100 -25.79 -2.41 10.91
N TYR A 101 -25.96 -2.57 12.22
CA TYR A 101 -26.97 -1.86 13.00
C TYR A 101 -26.36 -0.78 13.90
N PRO A 102 -26.94 0.43 13.93
CA PRO A 102 -26.46 1.49 14.81
C PRO A 102 -26.92 1.30 16.26
N ASP A 103 -28.03 0.60 16.53
CA ASP A 103 -28.71 0.75 17.84
C ASP A 103 -28.66 -0.50 18.74
N HIS A 104 -28.12 -1.62 18.26
CA HIS A 104 -28.45 -2.94 18.84
C HIS A 104 -27.31 -3.66 19.57
N VAL A 105 -26.21 -2.99 19.91
CA VAL A 105 -25.06 -3.65 20.53
C VAL A 105 -24.84 -3.18 21.96
N ARG A 106 -25.20 -4.03 22.92
CA ARG A 106 -24.64 -3.99 24.28
C ARG A 106 -23.33 -4.78 24.23
N LEU A 107 -22.22 -4.09 23.99
CA LEU A 107 -20.90 -4.66 24.21
C LEU A 107 -20.61 -4.63 25.70
N ASP A 108 -20.20 -5.77 26.26
CA ASP A 108 -19.53 -5.77 27.55
C ASP A 108 -18.17 -5.06 27.42
N GLU A 109 -17.73 -4.37 28.49
CA GLU A 109 -16.59 -3.45 28.45
C GLU A 109 -15.27 -4.09 27.97
N GLU A 110 -15.10 -5.40 28.15
CA GLU A 110 -13.91 -6.16 27.71
C GLU A 110 -13.89 -6.48 26.21
N ASP A 111 -15.04 -6.79 25.60
CA ASP A 111 -15.08 -7.23 24.19
C ASP A 111 -14.78 -6.09 23.20
N ALA A 112 -15.21 -4.87 23.54
CA ALA A 112 -14.95 -3.67 22.74
C ALA A 112 -13.49 -3.21 22.78
N VAL A 113 -12.83 -3.39 23.93
CA VAL A 113 -11.46 -2.95 24.19
C VAL A 113 -10.45 -3.93 23.60
N ASN A 114 -10.77 -5.23 23.58
CA ASN A 114 -9.88 -6.26 23.04
C ASN A 114 -9.87 -6.34 21.51
N ALA A 115 -10.89 -5.82 20.83
CA ALA A 115 -10.99 -5.82 19.36
C ALA A 115 -10.15 -4.72 18.67
N ALA A 116 -9.93 -3.59 19.34
CA ALA A 116 -9.34 -2.39 18.72
C ALA A 116 -7.81 -2.38 18.46
N PRO A 117 -6.92 -3.05 19.25
CA PRO A 117 -5.48 -2.82 19.15
C PRO A 117 -4.76 -3.56 18.01
N GLN A 118 -5.46 -4.39 17.22
CA GLN A 118 -4.81 -5.25 16.20
C GLN A 118 -4.90 -4.75 14.77
N SER A 119 -5.62 -3.65 14.55
CA SER A 119 -5.84 -3.05 13.23
C SER A 119 -4.70 -2.10 12.89
N ALA A 120 -4.11 -2.25 11.70
CA ALA A 120 -3.02 -1.42 11.22
C ALA A 120 -3.49 0.02 10.89
N HIS A 121 -4.81 0.24 10.78
CA HIS A 121 -5.45 1.56 10.82
C HIS A 121 -5.08 2.41 12.05
N HIS A 122 -4.69 1.81 13.18
CA HIS A 122 -4.20 2.60 14.32
C HIS A 122 -2.95 3.44 13.96
N ALA A 123 -2.17 3.01 12.95
CA ALA A 123 -1.02 3.78 12.46
C ALA A 123 -1.41 4.99 11.61
N THR A 124 -2.55 4.97 10.91
CA THR A 124 -2.95 6.04 9.98
C THR A 124 -3.62 7.23 10.68
N GLN A 125 -4.19 7.04 11.88
CA GLN A 125 -4.77 8.10 12.70
C GLN A 125 -4.29 8.03 14.16
N PRO A 126 -3.03 8.42 14.44
CA PRO A 126 -2.43 8.26 15.76
C PRO A 126 -3.14 9.12 16.82
N GLY A 127 -3.38 8.50 17.99
CA GLY A 127 -4.01 9.15 19.13
C GLY A 127 -5.54 9.08 19.15
N LEU A 128 -6.15 8.36 18.21
CA LEU A 128 -7.59 8.11 18.17
C LEU A 128 -7.94 6.82 18.92
N ASP A 129 -8.84 6.90 19.90
CA ASP A 129 -9.39 5.72 20.56
C ASP A 129 -10.54 5.13 19.72
N VAL A 130 -10.17 4.25 18.78
CA VAL A 130 -11.12 3.52 17.92
C VAL A 130 -12.14 2.73 18.74
N GLY A 131 -11.73 2.14 19.87
CA GLY A 131 -12.62 1.39 20.75
C GLY A 131 -13.68 2.28 21.38
N ALA A 132 -13.32 3.50 21.80
CA ALA A 132 -14.30 4.50 22.25
C ALA A 132 -15.28 4.91 21.15
N LEU A 133 -14.81 5.11 19.92
CA LEU A 133 -15.68 5.50 18.80
C LEU A 133 -16.64 4.39 18.36
N LEU A 134 -16.20 3.12 18.41
CA LEU A 134 -17.06 1.96 18.13
C LEU A 134 -18.17 1.79 19.18
N ARG A 135 -17.88 2.10 20.45
CA ARG A 135 -18.87 2.11 21.54
C ARG A 135 -19.93 3.19 21.31
N TYR A 136 -19.55 4.35 20.80
CA TYR A 136 -20.49 5.44 20.59
C TYR A 136 -21.35 5.25 19.33
N GLU A 137 -22.65 5.02 19.54
CA GLU A 137 -23.66 4.78 18.49
C GLU A 137 -23.57 5.74 17.30
N ARG A 138 -23.48 7.05 17.55
CA ARG A 138 -23.44 8.04 16.45
C ARG A 138 -22.11 8.06 15.68
N ALA A 139 -21.02 7.59 16.28
CA ALA A 139 -19.71 7.50 15.62
C ALA A 139 -19.44 6.12 14.99
N ARG A 140 -20.14 5.08 15.45
CA ARG A 140 -19.87 3.68 15.12
C ARG A 140 -19.84 3.42 13.62
N PHE A 141 -20.85 3.86 12.87
CA PHE A 141 -20.89 3.64 11.41
C PHE A 141 -19.74 4.30 10.69
N GLN A 142 -19.38 5.52 11.10
CA GLN A 142 -18.25 6.24 10.53
C GLN A 142 -16.93 5.52 10.88
N THR A 143 -16.84 4.98 12.09
CA THR A 143 -15.68 4.23 12.57
C THR A 143 -15.49 2.93 11.81
N ILE A 144 -16.58 2.17 11.61
CA ILE A 144 -16.57 0.95 10.81
C ILE A 144 -16.16 1.26 9.35
N LYS A 145 -16.70 2.33 8.75
CA LYS A 145 -16.31 2.78 7.39
C LYS A 145 -14.81 3.09 7.32
N SER A 146 -14.30 3.84 8.29
CA SER A 146 -12.88 4.19 8.37
C SER A 146 -12.01 2.94 8.51
N LEU A 147 -12.35 2.03 9.43
CA LEU A 147 -11.62 0.78 9.66
C LEU A 147 -11.52 -0.07 8.40
N ILE A 148 -12.65 -0.33 7.74
CA ILE A 148 -12.67 -1.07 6.48
C ILE A 148 -11.81 -0.35 5.43
N CYS A 149 -11.96 0.98 5.31
CA CYS A 149 -11.20 1.76 4.34
C CYS A 149 -9.70 1.72 4.61
N GLY A 150 -9.25 1.88 5.85
CA GLY A 150 -7.83 1.88 6.19
C GLY A 150 -7.18 0.53 5.99
N GLU A 151 -7.79 -0.55 6.48
CA GLU A 151 -7.26 -1.91 6.28
C GLU A 151 -7.15 -2.27 4.80
N VAL A 152 -8.16 -1.91 4.00
CA VAL A 152 -8.19 -2.23 2.57
C VAL A 152 -7.24 -1.33 1.76
N LEU A 153 -7.12 -0.04 2.12
CA LEU A 153 -6.19 0.86 1.44
C LEU A 153 -4.73 0.55 1.78
N GLU A 154 -4.44 0.12 3.00
CA GLU A 154 -3.09 -0.35 3.38
C GLU A 154 -2.70 -1.60 2.58
N ALA A 155 -3.66 -2.48 2.31
CA ALA A 155 -3.43 -3.66 1.48
C ALA A 155 -3.12 -3.34 0.00
N ILE A 156 -3.33 -2.11 -0.46
CA ILE A 156 -2.91 -1.65 -1.79
C ILE A 156 -1.77 -0.63 -1.75
N ASP A 157 -1.12 -0.46 -0.60
CA ASP A 157 0.09 0.33 -0.49
C ASP A 157 1.26 -0.40 -1.16
N PHE A 158 1.88 0.27 -2.13
CA PHE A 158 3.06 -0.22 -2.86
C PHE A 158 4.27 -0.48 -1.96
N TYR A 159 4.34 0.20 -0.82
CA TYR A 159 5.46 0.16 0.11
C TYR A 159 5.11 -0.50 1.46
N GLY A 160 3.88 -0.99 1.59
CA GLY A 160 3.35 -1.62 2.79
C GLY A 160 3.79 -3.07 3.00
N ASP A 161 3.09 -3.78 3.88
CA ASP A 161 3.36 -5.18 4.20
C ASP A 161 2.97 -6.12 3.04
N GLN A 162 3.97 -6.77 2.45
CA GLN A 162 3.79 -7.75 1.38
C GLN A 162 2.91 -8.93 1.79
N SER A 163 2.84 -9.27 3.07
CA SER A 163 2.09 -10.42 3.57
C SER A 163 0.57 -10.22 3.52
N LYS A 164 0.13 -8.96 3.51
CA LYS A 164 -1.27 -8.50 3.46
C LYS A 164 -1.63 -7.81 2.15
N SER A 165 -0.67 -7.65 1.24
CA SER A 165 -0.85 -6.94 -0.03
C SER A 165 -1.83 -7.65 -0.96
N LEU A 166 -2.82 -6.91 -1.46
CA LEU A 166 -3.71 -7.30 -2.56
C LEU A 166 -3.04 -7.15 -3.93
N LEU A 167 -1.92 -6.42 -4.01
CA LEU A 167 -1.18 -6.20 -5.25
C LEU A 167 -0.28 -7.39 -5.60
N PRO A 168 0.03 -7.58 -6.90
CA PRO A 168 0.92 -8.64 -7.35
C PRO A 168 2.27 -8.62 -6.62
N LYS A 169 2.76 -9.79 -6.21
CA LYS A 169 4.02 -9.93 -5.43
C LYS A 169 5.22 -9.30 -6.12
N VAL A 170 5.26 -9.36 -7.46
CA VAL A 170 6.33 -8.72 -8.25
C VAL A 170 6.38 -7.21 -8.02
N VAL A 171 5.22 -6.57 -7.81
CA VAL A 171 5.10 -5.13 -7.59
C VAL A 171 5.66 -4.75 -6.22
N THR A 172 5.11 -5.35 -5.17
CA THR A 172 5.45 -5.00 -3.80
C THR A 172 6.85 -5.48 -3.40
N ALA A 173 7.31 -6.63 -3.91
CA ALA A 173 8.68 -7.09 -3.69
C ALA A 173 9.74 -6.20 -4.34
N PHE A 174 9.44 -5.59 -5.49
CA PHE A 174 10.34 -4.66 -6.15
C PHE A 174 10.33 -3.29 -5.45
N LEU A 175 9.15 -2.69 -5.28
CA LEU A 175 9.03 -1.32 -4.74
C LEU A 175 9.53 -1.20 -3.30
N SER A 176 9.27 -2.20 -2.46
CA SER A 176 9.84 -2.26 -1.09
C SER A 176 11.37 -2.33 -1.07
N LYS A 177 12.03 -2.92 -2.08
CA LYS A 177 13.49 -2.96 -2.20
C LYS A 177 14.05 -1.65 -2.74
N VAL A 178 13.33 -1.00 -3.65
CA VAL A 178 13.72 0.30 -4.22
C VAL A 178 13.64 1.39 -3.15
N ALA A 179 12.56 1.45 -2.38
CA ALA A 179 12.37 2.43 -1.31
C ALA A 179 13.49 2.39 -0.24
N LYS A 180 14.02 1.21 0.07
CA LYS A 180 15.09 1.04 1.06
C LYS A 180 16.48 1.46 0.58
N ARG A 181 16.67 1.68 -0.73
CA ARG A 181 17.99 1.75 -1.35
C ARG A 181 18.31 3.07 -2.02
N ARG A 182 17.33 3.94 -2.26
CA ARG A 182 17.51 5.09 -3.16
C ARG A 182 17.28 6.42 -2.45
N GLU A 183 18.13 7.38 -2.79
CA GLU A 183 17.88 8.80 -2.52
C GLU A 183 16.68 9.26 -3.34
N ASP A 184 15.84 10.10 -2.73
CA ASP A 184 14.64 10.66 -3.35
C ASP A 184 15.00 11.78 -4.34
N ASP A 185 15.60 11.40 -5.46
CA ASP A 185 15.96 12.29 -6.56
C ASP A 185 15.04 12.12 -7.78
N HIS A 186 15.06 13.11 -8.67
CA HIS A 186 14.20 13.10 -9.84
C HIS A 186 14.48 11.93 -10.82
N PRO A 187 15.74 11.57 -11.14
CA PRO A 187 16.03 10.40 -11.97
C PRO A 187 15.47 9.08 -11.42
N ASN A 188 15.54 8.87 -10.11
CA ASN A 188 15.00 7.67 -9.47
C ASN A 188 13.48 7.65 -9.50
N ARG A 189 12.81 8.77 -9.19
CA ARG A 189 11.35 8.87 -9.30
C ARG A 189 10.89 8.63 -10.74
N LEU A 190 11.56 9.21 -11.73
CA LEU A 190 11.22 9.02 -13.13
C LEU A 190 11.39 7.57 -13.57
N SER A 191 12.51 6.93 -13.21
CA SER A 191 12.75 5.51 -13.52
C SER A 191 11.74 4.59 -12.85
N THR A 192 11.38 4.88 -11.59
CA THR A 192 10.37 4.13 -10.84
C THR A 192 8.99 4.31 -11.47
N SER A 193 8.61 5.53 -11.82
CA SER A 193 7.38 5.85 -12.55
C SER A 193 7.29 5.05 -13.86
N ARG A 194 8.33 5.07 -14.70
CA ARG A 194 8.38 4.31 -15.95
C ARG A 194 8.28 2.80 -15.74
N TRP A 195 8.93 2.30 -14.71
CA TRP A 195 8.83 0.89 -14.34
C TRP A 195 7.41 0.53 -13.91
N ARG A 196 6.76 1.35 -13.07
CA ARG A 196 5.37 1.14 -12.60
C ARG A 196 4.40 1.12 -13.77
N THR A 197 4.44 2.13 -14.66
CA THR A 197 3.53 2.21 -15.81
C THR A 197 3.72 1.04 -16.77
N SER A 198 4.96 0.65 -17.05
CA SER A 198 5.27 -0.49 -17.93
C SER A 198 4.83 -1.81 -17.32
N THR A 199 5.05 -1.98 -16.02
CA THR A 199 4.67 -3.19 -15.29
C THR A 199 3.15 -3.31 -15.18
N GLY A 200 2.45 -2.21 -14.88
CA GLY A 200 0.98 -2.17 -14.88
C GLY A 200 0.40 -2.58 -16.23
N TYR A 201 0.97 -2.08 -17.34
CA TYR A 201 0.58 -2.48 -18.69
C TYR A 201 0.81 -3.97 -18.99
N LEU A 202 1.98 -4.50 -18.60
CA LEU A 202 2.33 -5.90 -18.86
C LEU A 202 1.53 -6.89 -18.01
N LEU A 203 1.23 -6.52 -16.77
CA LEU A 203 0.40 -7.32 -15.88
C LEU A 203 -1.04 -7.34 -16.36
N GLY A 204 -1.61 -6.17 -16.69
CA GLY A 204 -2.99 -6.05 -17.21
C GLY A 204 -3.98 -6.95 -16.46
N ASP A 205 -4.85 -7.64 -17.19
CA ASP A 205 -5.77 -8.65 -16.66
C ASP A 205 -5.16 -10.07 -16.61
N ARG A 206 -3.85 -10.21 -16.88
CA ARG A 206 -3.20 -11.52 -16.92
C ARG A 206 -2.86 -11.94 -15.50
N GLN A 207 -3.69 -12.81 -14.95
CA GLN A 207 -3.46 -13.37 -13.62
C GLN A 207 -3.10 -14.84 -13.76
N SER A 208 -1.94 -15.23 -13.23
CA SER A 208 -1.62 -16.64 -13.09
C SER A 208 -2.48 -17.26 -11.97
N PRO A 209 -2.70 -18.59 -11.97
CA PRO A 209 -3.37 -19.27 -10.86
C PRO A 209 -2.69 -18.99 -9.50
N GLU A 210 -1.36 -18.85 -9.50
CA GLU A 210 -0.58 -18.53 -8.30
C GLU A 210 -0.84 -17.10 -7.80
N ASP A 211 -0.94 -16.13 -8.72
CA ASP A 211 -1.29 -14.75 -8.37
C ASP A 211 -2.71 -14.67 -7.80
N GLN A 212 -3.65 -15.42 -8.39
CA GLN A 212 -5.02 -15.51 -7.88
C GLN A 212 -5.07 -16.12 -6.48
N ALA A 213 -4.37 -17.23 -6.24
CA ALA A 213 -4.30 -17.85 -4.92
C ALA A 213 -3.67 -16.93 -3.87
N ALA A 214 -2.59 -16.23 -4.22
CA ALA A 214 -1.94 -15.28 -3.33
C ALA A 214 -2.85 -14.10 -2.95
N ARG A 215 -3.62 -13.59 -3.92
CA ARG A 215 -4.62 -12.56 -3.65
C ARG A 215 -5.74 -13.08 -2.76
N ASP A 216 -6.30 -14.25 -3.07
CA ASP A 216 -7.41 -14.80 -2.28
C ASP A 216 -6.94 -15.04 -0.83
N GLU A 217 -5.70 -15.47 -0.61
CA GLU A 217 -5.07 -15.54 0.72
C GLU A 217 -5.00 -14.16 1.40
N ALA A 218 -4.56 -13.10 0.70
CA ALA A 218 -4.52 -11.74 1.24
C ALA A 218 -5.92 -11.22 1.60
N ILE A 219 -6.94 -11.47 0.76
CA ILE A 219 -8.33 -11.13 1.03
C ILE A 219 -8.80 -11.82 2.32
N GLN A 220 -8.51 -13.12 2.48
CA GLN A 220 -8.89 -13.84 3.69
C GLN A 220 -8.21 -13.26 4.94
N LYS A 221 -6.93 -12.85 4.87
CA LYS A 221 -6.24 -12.20 5.99
C LYS A 221 -6.87 -10.87 6.39
N ILE A 222 -7.25 -10.04 5.42
CA ILE A 222 -7.93 -8.77 5.70
C ILE A 222 -9.28 -9.03 6.37
N ILE A 223 -10.06 -9.99 5.85
CA ILE A 223 -11.35 -10.37 6.43
C ILE A 223 -11.18 -10.96 7.84
N GLN A 224 -10.18 -11.80 8.07
CA GLN A 224 -9.85 -12.35 9.40
C GLN A 224 -9.43 -11.26 10.39
N THR A 225 -8.82 -10.18 9.91
CA THR A 225 -8.47 -9.01 10.75
C THR A 225 -9.70 -8.19 11.09
N LEU A 226 -10.58 -7.94 10.10
CA LEU A 226 -11.77 -7.11 10.29
C LEU A 226 -12.90 -7.83 11.04
N ASN A 227 -13.13 -9.12 10.77
CA ASN A 227 -14.31 -9.83 11.27
C ASN A 227 -14.45 -9.81 12.79
N PRO A 228 -13.41 -10.10 13.61
CA PRO A 228 -13.54 -10.04 15.07
C PRO A 228 -13.95 -8.65 15.58
N ILE A 229 -13.53 -7.59 14.88
CA ILE A 229 -13.84 -6.20 15.23
C ILE A 229 -15.28 -5.84 14.82
N LEU A 230 -15.69 -6.31 13.65
CA LEU A 230 -16.94 -5.92 13.01
C LEU A 230 -18.14 -6.79 13.42
N GLN A 231 -17.90 -8.06 13.74
CA GLN A 231 -18.93 -9.06 14.06
C GLN A 231 -19.91 -8.58 15.14
N PRO A 232 -19.47 -7.93 16.24
CA PRO A 232 -20.41 -7.51 17.26
C PRO A 232 -21.45 -6.48 16.78
N PHE A 233 -21.15 -5.78 15.68
CA PHE A 233 -22.00 -4.73 15.10
C PHE A 233 -22.79 -5.17 13.87
N ALA A 234 -22.51 -6.39 13.38
CA ALA A 234 -23.12 -6.93 12.17
C ALA A 234 -24.55 -7.42 12.40
N ASP A 235 -25.38 -7.37 11.37
CA ASP A 235 -26.66 -8.08 11.35
C ASP A 235 -26.42 -9.59 11.19
N PRO A 236 -26.79 -10.45 12.17
CA PRO A 236 -26.62 -11.89 12.06
C PRO A 236 -27.34 -12.51 10.87
N LYS A 237 -28.42 -11.88 10.37
CA LYS A 237 -29.20 -12.40 9.22
C LYS A 237 -28.48 -12.27 7.89
N HIS A 238 -27.41 -11.49 7.83
CA HIS A 238 -26.72 -11.13 6.60
C HIS A 238 -25.25 -11.55 6.57
N GLU A 239 -24.83 -12.48 7.44
CA GLU A 239 -23.42 -12.86 7.60
C GLU A 239 -22.75 -13.31 6.29
N ASP A 240 -23.36 -14.25 5.56
CA ASP A 240 -22.83 -14.74 4.27
C ASP A 240 -22.71 -13.61 3.23
N THR A 241 -23.72 -12.74 3.16
CA THR A 241 -23.73 -11.60 2.25
C THR A 241 -22.72 -10.53 2.66
N ARG A 242 -22.49 -10.33 3.97
CA ARG A 242 -21.52 -9.37 4.51
C ARG A 242 -20.11 -9.80 4.14
N GLN A 243 -19.78 -11.08 4.32
CA GLN A 243 -18.47 -11.61 3.95
C GLN A 243 -18.25 -11.54 2.43
N ALA A 244 -19.26 -11.89 1.62
CA ALA A 244 -19.19 -11.75 0.17
C ALA A 244 -18.97 -10.29 -0.28
N ASP A 245 -19.65 -9.34 0.36
CA ASP A 245 -19.49 -7.91 0.07
C ASP A 245 -18.08 -7.42 0.45
N LEU A 246 -17.49 -7.89 1.56
CA LEU A 246 -16.11 -7.57 1.93
C LEU A 246 -15.08 -8.13 0.92
N VAL A 247 -15.27 -9.36 0.45
CA VAL A 247 -14.46 -9.93 -0.64
C VAL A 247 -14.55 -9.04 -1.88
N PHE A 248 -15.76 -8.61 -2.23
CA PHE A 248 -15.98 -7.74 -3.37
C PHE A 248 -15.31 -6.36 -3.21
N ILE A 249 -15.37 -5.76 -2.02
CA ILE A 249 -14.66 -4.52 -1.69
C ILE A 249 -13.14 -4.69 -1.87
N CYS A 250 -12.56 -5.78 -1.36
CA CYS A 250 -11.12 -6.05 -1.52
C CYS A 250 -10.72 -6.19 -2.99
N ARG A 251 -11.52 -6.90 -3.80
CA ARG A 251 -11.28 -7.00 -5.25
C ARG A 251 -11.38 -5.65 -5.96
N LYS A 252 -12.27 -4.76 -5.51
CA LYS A 252 -12.35 -3.39 -6.04
C LYS A 252 -11.16 -2.53 -5.64
N ALA A 253 -10.62 -2.75 -4.44
CA ALA A 253 -9.39 -2.10 -4.02
C ALA A 253 -8.19 -2.57 -4.83
N GLU A 254 -8.03 -3.88 -5.07
CA GLU A 254 -6.99 -4.40 -5.97
C GLU A 254 -7.01 -3.70 -7.33
N GLN A 255 -8.20 -3.61 -7.95
CA GLN A 255 -8.38 -2.91 -9.22
C GLN A 255 -7.96 -1.45 -9.12
N LEU A 256 -8.34 -0.76 -8.04
CA LEU A 256 -7.90 0.61 -7.77
C LEU A 256 -6.38 0.72 -7.64
N GLY A 257 -5.75 -0.17 -6.88
CA GLY A 257 -4.30 -0.20 -6.71
C GLY A 257 -3.55 -0.44 -8.03
N MET A 258 -4.07 -1.33 -8.90
CA MET A 258 -3.54 -1.53 -10.25
C MET A 258 -3.72 -0.31 -11.15
N ILE A 259 -4.86 0.40 -11.05
CA ILE A 259 -5.08 1.68 -11.74
C ILE A 259 -4.02 2.69 -11.32
N LEU A 260 -3.79 2.87 -10.02
CA LEU A 260 -2.80 3.79 -9.47
C LEU A 260 -1.37 3.42 -9.86
N LEU A 261 -1.06 2.11 -9.87
CA LEU A 261 0.24 1.60 -10.30
C LEU A 261 0.53 1.99 -11.75
N ALA A 262 -0.47 1.87 -12.61
CA ALA A 262 -0.35 2.17 -14.03
C ALA A 262 -0.29 3.69 -14.35
N GLN A 263 -0.36 4.57 -13.34
CA GLN A 263 -0.22 6.01 -13.54
C GLN A 263 1.25 6.47 -13.43
N PRO A 264 1.69 7.40 -14.30
CA PRO A 264 3.03 7.97 -14.20
C PRO A 264 3.19 8.86 -12.95
N ALA A 265 2.12 9.54 -12.55
CA ALA A 265 2.06 10.30 -11.30
C ALA A 265 2.01 9.38 -10.08
N GLU A 266 2.43 9.91 -8.94
CA GLU A 266 2.29 9.25 -7.63
C GLU A 266 1.11 9.82 -6.87
N TRP A 267 0.38 8.90 -6.23
CA TRP A 267 -0.87 9.15 -5.53
C TRP A 267 -0.74 8.62 -4.12
N MET A 268 -1.28 9.37 -3.16
CA MET A 268 -1.30 8.96 -1.76
C MET A 268 -2.68 9.17 -1.16
N PHE A 269 -2.98 8.37 -0.14
CA PHE A 269 -4.16 8.52 0.68
C PHE A 269 -3.76 9.25 1.96
N ASP A 270 -4.19 10.50 2.07
CA ASP A 270 -3.88 11.34 3.22
C ASP A 270 -4.97 11.23 4.28
N TRP A 271 -4.59 10.74 5.46
CA TRP A 271 -5.44 10.58 6.64
C TRP A 271 -5.29 11.72 7.65
N THR A 272 -4.39 12.68 7.39
CA THR A 272 -4.09 13.75 8.32
C THR A 272 -5.26 14.73 8.44
N SER A 273 -5.80 14.86 9.64
CA SER A 273 -6.72 15.94 9.96
C SER A 273 -5.92 17.19 10.29
N ASP A 274 -6.00 18.22 9.44
CA ASP A 274 -5.59 19.57 9.87
C ASP A 274 -6.27 19.89 11.21
N PRO A 275 -5.52 20.36 12.22
CA PRO A 275 -6.14 20.85 13.44
C PRO A 275 -7.00 22.06 13.04
N GLU A 276 -8.31 21.96 13.27
CA GLU A 276 -9.16 23.15 13.14
C GLU A 276 -8.58 24.25 14.04
N PRO A 277 -8.58 25.52 13.59
CA PRO A 277 -8.13 26.63 14.40
C PRO A 277 -8.92 26.60 15.71
N VAL A 278 -8.23 26.30 16.80
CA VAL A 278 -8.79 26.20 18.14
C VAL A 278 -9.52 27.52 18.41
N SER A 279 -10.85 27.49 18.38
CA SER A 279 -11.64 28.59 18.89
C SER A 279 -11.19 28.79 20.34
N LYS A 280 -10.71 29.99 20.67
CA LYS A 280 -10.23 30.37 22.00
C LYS A 280 -11.40 30.51 22.99
N GLU A 281 -12.30 29.54 23.01
CA GLU A 281 -13.35 29.47 24.00
C GLU A 281 -12.81 28.74 25.24
N PRO A 282 -12.66 29.43 26.38
CA PRO A 282 -12.21 28.81 27.62
C PRO A 282 -13.24 27.79 28.09
N GLY A 283 -12.86 26.51 28.12
CA GLY A 283 -13.70 25.41 28.63
C GLY A 283 -13.69 24.12 27.80
N ARG A 284 -13.09 24.08 26.60
CA ARG A 284 -12.98 22.85 25.80
C ARG A 284 -11.83 21.96 26.25
N CYS A 285 -12.10 20.67 26.49
CA CYS A 285 -11.08 19.65 26.69
C CYS A 285 -10.18 19.53 25.43
N PRO A 286 -8.85 19.65 25.56
CA PRO A 286 -7.91 19.72 24.43
C PRO A 286 -7.82 18.45 23.57
N VAL A 287 -8.41 17.33 24.00
CA VAL A 287 -8.43 16.04 23.28
C VAL A 287 -9.59 15.94 22.28
N THR A 288 -10.60 16.82 22.36
CA THR A 288 -11.90 16.64 21.66
C THR A 288 -12.08 17.43 20.37
N SER A 289 -11.06 18.15 19.89
CA SER A 289 -11.20 19.06 18.74
C SER A 289 -10.60 18.53 17.43
N ARG A 290 -10.04 17.31 17.40
CA ARG A 290 -9.53 16.72 16.16
C ARG A 290 -10.68 16.06 15.40
N PRO A 291 -10.96 16.47 14.15
CA PRO A 291 -11.97 15.80 13.35
C PRO A 291 -11.52 14.36 13.03
N PHE A 292 -12.46 13.44 13.08
CA PHE A 292 -12.26 12.05 12.72
C PHE A 292 -12.38 11.89 11.20
N VAL A 293 -11.32 11.45 10.53
CA VAL A 293 -11.36 11.14 9.08
C VAL A 293 -12.00 9.77 8.88
N VAL A 294 -13.03 9.71 8.05
CA VAL A 294 -13.74 8.50 7.65
C VAL A 294 -13.20 7.95 6.33
N PHE A 295 -12.95 8.85 5.38
CA PHE A 295 -12.29 8.52 4.12
C PHE A 295 -11.14 9.52 3.89
N PRO A 296 -9.95 9.03 3.51
CA PRO A 296 -8.78 9.87 3.31
C PRO A 296 -8.96 10.76 2.08
N ALA A 297 -8.14 11.80 1.99
CA ALA A 297 -8.00 12.56 0.77
C ALA A 297 -7.21 11.74 -0.24
N LEU A 298 -7.55 11.90 -1.52
CA LEU A 298 -6.65 11.51 -2.59
C LEU A 298 -5.76 12.70 -2.92
N VAL A 299 -4.46 12.55 -2.71
CA VAL A 299 -3.48 13.58 -3.03
C VAL A 299 -2.54 13.09 -4.12
N LYS A 300 -2.20 13.98 -5.03
CA LYS A 300 -1.22 13.77 -6.10
C LYS A 300 0.09 14.41 -5.68
N VAL A 301 1.11 13.57 -5.57
CA VAL A 301 2.41 13.94 -4.99
C VAL A 301 3.42 14.28 -6.07
N THR A 302 3.30 13.64 -7.24
CA THR A 302 4.14 13.94 -8.40
C THR A 302 3.32 14.16 -9.66
N ASP A 303 3.87 14.93 -10.59
CA ASP A 303 3.30 15.09 -11.92
C ASP A 303 3.62 13.89 -12.84
N LYS A 304 3.15 13.93 -14.10
CA LYS A 304 3.41 12.87 -15.09
C LYS A 304 4.90 12.73 -15.47
N SER A 305 5.72 13.71 -15.13
CA SER A 305 7.17 13.69 -15.33
C SER A 305 7.92 13.24 -14.07
N ALA A 306 7.22 12.80 -13.02
CA ALA A 306 7.81 12.45 -11.72
C ALA A 306 8.54 13.63 -11.02
N ARG A 307 8.07 14.86 -11.26
CA ARG A 307 8.45 16.03 -10.48
C ARG A 307 7.53 16.14 -9.27
N VAL A 308 8.11 16.47 -8.12
CA VAL A 308 7.36 16.66 -6.88
C VAL A 308 6.46 17.88 -7.03
N ILE A 309 5.22 17.76 -6.57
CA ILE A 309 4.26 18.84 -6.48
C ILE A 309 4.28 19.34 -5.04
N GLU A 310 4.68 20.60 -4.83
CA GLU A 310 4.71 21.23 -3.51
C GLU A 310 3.84 22.50 -3.50
N PRO A 311 2.79 22.57 -2.66
CA PRO A 311 2.27 21.48 -1.83
C PRO A 311 1.60 20.38 -2.69
N PRO A 312 1.47 19.12 -2.19
CA PRO A 312 0.75 18.07 -2.89
C PRO A 312 -0.65 18.52 -3.32
N GLN A 313 -1.06 18.15 -4.53
CA GLN A 313 -2.35 18.56 -5.06
C GLN A 313 -3.47 17.66 -4.51
N ILE A 314 -4.42 18.25 -3.79
CA ILE A 314 -5.61 17.54 -3.33
C ILE A 314 -6.55 17.36 -4.52
N VAL A 315 -6.85 16.11 -4.87
CA VAL A 315 -7.74 15.74 -5.99
C VAL A 315 -9.11 15.27 -5.47
N LEU A 316 -9.13 14.64 -4.30
CA LEU A 316 -10.37 14.34 -3.57
C LEU A 316 -10.18 14.74 -2.11
N SER A 317 -11.08 15.57 -1.59
CA SER A 317 -11.06 16.01 -0.20
C SER A 317 -11.44 14.87 0.77
N GLN A 318 -10.88 14.91 1.97
CA GLN A 318 -11.21 13.98 3.05
C GLN A 318 -12.69 14.06 3.44
N LYS A 319 -13.28 12.91 3.79
CA LYS A 319 -14.55 12.89 4.53
C LYS A 319 -14.24 12.92 6.02
N LYS A 320 -14.55 14.04 6.68
CA LYS A 320 -14.34 14.25 8.11
C LYS A 320 -15.66 14.27 8.87
N VAL A 321 -15.61 13.87 10.14
CA VAL A 321 -16.72 14.02 11.09
C VAL A 321 -16.17 14.65 12.36
N SER A 322 -16.70 15.80 12.74
CA SER A 322 -16.46 16.40 14.04
C SER A 322 -17.54 15.96 15.01
N PHE A 323 -17.13 15.50 16.18
CA PHE A 323 -18.06 15.09 17.24
C PHE A 323 -18.15 16.17 18.33
N GLY A 324 -18.17 17.44 17.92
CA GLY A 324 -18.13 18.59 18.82
C GLY A 324 -19.18 18.49 19.93
N SER A 325 -18.71 18.55 21.19
CA SER A 325 -19.51 18.73 22.42
C SER A 325 -20.80 17.90 22.56
N TRP A 326 -20.90 16.67 22.05
CA TRP A 326 -22.05 15.72 22.22
C TRP A 326 -23.48 16.25 21.95
N LYS A 327 -23.63 17.54 21.61
CA LYS A 327 -24.83 18.23 21.15
C LYS A 327 -24.59 18.58 19.70
N LEU A 328 -25.43 17.94 18.88
CA LEU A 328 -25.71 18.12 17.47
C LEU A 328 -24.89 19.21 16.77
N ASP A 329 -24.06 18.78 15.82
CA ASP A 329 -24.22 19.15 14.40
C ASP A 329 -23.18 18.38 13.57
N ALA A 330 -23.60 17.23 13.01
CA ALA A 330 -22.78 16.52 12.02
C ALA A 330 -22.91 17.25 10.68
N GLN A 331 -22.06 18.25 10.43
CA GLN A 331 -21.88 18.77 9.08
C GLN A 331 -21.05 17.77 8.26
N VAL A 332 -21.73 16.99 7.42
CA VAL A 332 -21.09 16.18 6.37
C VAL A 332 -20.81 17.10 5.19
N LEU A 333 -19.59 17.64 5.11
CA LEU A 333 -19.13 18.37 3.93
C LEU A 333 -18.74 17.36 2.84
N TRP A 334 -19.65 17.16 1.89
CA TRP A 334 -19.34 16.55 0.60
C TRP A 334 -19.29 17.65 -0.44
N GLU A 335 -18.10 18.06 -0.87
CA GLU A 335 -18.01 18.89 -2.07
C GLU A 335 -18.40 18.01 -3.27
N LYS A 336 -19.47 18.41 -3.96
CA LYS A 336 -19.84 17.81 -5.24
C LYS A 336 -18.66 17.97 -6.21
N PRO A 337 -18.38 16.98 -7.08
CA PRO A 337 -17.37 17.15 -8.11
C PRO A 337 -17.71 18.40 -8.94
N PRO A 338 -16.72 19.22 -9.33
CA PRO A 338 -16.98 20.40 -10.15
C PRO A 338 -17.60 19.93 -11.46
N HIS A 339 -18.86 20.31 -11.68
CA HIS A 339 -19.49 20.16 -12.99
C HIS A 339 -18.65 20.98 -13.98
N GLY A 340 -17.98 20.30 -14.90
CA GLY A 340 -17.32 20.93 -16.04
C GLY A 340 -18.32 21.82 -16.76
N GLY A 341 -18.09 23.13 -16.72
CA GLY A 341 -18.90 24.11 -17.42
C GLY A 341 -18.70 23.98 -18.92
N SER A 342 -19.67 23.42 -19.62
CA SER A 342 -19.87 23.67 -21.04
C SER A 342 -20.79 24.89 -21.18
N LYS A 343 -20.19 26.07 -21.41
CA LYS A 343 -20.89 27.16 -22.09
C LYS A 343 -20.94 26.80 -23.56
N GLU A 344 -22.12 26.45 -24.07
CA GLU A 344 -22.47 26.65 -25.47
C GLU A 344 -23.46 27.80 -25.53
N ASP A 345 -22.92 29.01 -25.72
CA ASP A 345 -23.64 30.13 -26.32
C ASP A 345 -23.52 29.97 -27.84
N VAL A 346 -24.60 29.53 -28.51
CA VAL A 346 -24.81 29.83 -29.93
C VAL A 346 -26.30 30.07 -30.18
N THR A 347 -26.68 31.34 -30.30
CA THR A 347 -27.65 31.81 -31.29
C THR A 347 -27.51 33.33 -31.40
N PRO A 348 -27.69 33.88 -32.61
CA PRO A 348 -29.04 34.30 -33.01
C PRO A 348 -29.69 33.42 -34.07
#